data_AF-A0A1X2I069-F1
#
_entry.id   AF-A0A1X2I069-F1
#
_cell.length_a   1.000
_cell.length_b   1.000
_cell.length_c   1.000
_cell.angle_alpha   90.00
_cell.angle_beta   90.00
_cell.angle_gamma   90.00
#
_symmetry.space_group_name_H-M   'P 1'
#
loop_
_entity.id
_entity.type
_entity.pdbx_description
1 polymer ?
#
loop_
_entity_poly.entity_id
_entity_poly.type
_entity_poly.pdbx_seq_one_letter_code
_entity_poly.pdbx_strand_id
1 'polypeptide(L)'
;MDWSTRVWVISEYHIAKKKNNFKYWFLQLSAYEMEGMPFFKFDFTDPAFSSIVQKTDFLWRAPDDDPNPAHLSFHRLLIKQLTTQTFFEMMLKSKASKNEDRFYAILPQSKYKSKFNQVGHWKIDNMVSVKLKLFEIMDTNDKWNLLFMSGHEHSTNTYQVLPTFCASNIDWKIASAFGDTYPGNFSVHNNNSDNGSSSAITLQYNSNLRLYYLQLSPREYYMRKTTFCGNDLSDAPLQKAPLQNYLQIGKHSTIHVVRFYKYDLRGMTLSIERYQLNQNSIVLIGSFAENKWILCNYRLKDDDSKWDYRYNDYSGILFNIY
;
A
#
# COMPACT_ATOMS: atom_id res chain seq x y z
N MET A 1 -4.09 30.71 13.67
CA MET A 1 -4.63 29.40 13.25
C MET A 1 -4.58 29.37 11.73
N ASP A 2 -3.59 28.68 11.17
CA ASP A 2 -3.23 28.76 9.75
C ASP A 2 -4.12 27.86 8.89
N TRP A 3 -4.87 28.46 7.97
CA TRP A 3 -5.83 27.80 7.09
C TRP A 3 -5.14 26.97 5.99
N SER A 4 -3.84 27.16 5.77
CA SER A 4 -3.04 26.45 4.76
C SER A 4 -2.93 24.93 5.02
N THR A 5 -3.12 24.51 6.28
CA THR A 5 -3.04 23.10 6.73
C THR A 5 -4.27 22.26 6.44
N ARG A 6 -5.40 22.88 6.07
CA ARG A 6 -6.60 22.16 5.65
C ARG A 6 -6.43 21.69 4.21
N VAL A 7 -5.64 20.63 4.07
CA VAL A 7 -5.57 19.85 2.82
C VAL A 7 -6.97 19.33 2.54
N TRP A 8 -7.63 20.00 1.59
CA TRP A 8 -8.80 19.57 0.82
C TRP A 8 -9.77 18.66 1.57
N VAL A 9 -10.80 19.25 2.19
CA VAL A 9 -12.04 18.49 2.33
C VAL A 9 -12.45 18.16 0.89
N ILE A 10 -12.46 16.87 0.51
CA ILE A 10 -12.66 16.45 -0.88
C ILE A 10 -13.95 17.07 -1.48
N SER A 11 -14.94 17.35 -0.63
CA SER A 11 -16.14 18.13 -0.99
C SER A 11 -15.85 19.56 -1.44
N GLU A 12 -14.93 20.29 -0.79
CA GLU A 12 -14.53 21.65 -1.18
C GLU A 12 -13.85 21.67 -2.54
N TYR A 13 -13.01 20.67 -2.84
CA TYR A 13 -12.44 20.51 -4.18
C TYR A 13 -13.55 20.35 -5.23
N HIS A 14 -14.50 19.44 -4.99
CA HIS A 14 -15.60 19.18 -5.93
C HIS A 14 -16.48 20.43 -6.14
N ILE A 15 -16.74 21.20 -5.08
CA ILE A 15 -17.47 22.47 -5.15
C ILE A 15 -16.69 23.50 -5.96
N ALA A 16 -15.39 23.66 -5.68
CA ALA A 16 -14.56 24.65 -6.35
C ALA A 16 -14.31 24.30 -7.82
N LYS A 17 -14.19 23.00 -8.15
CA LYS A 17 -14.17 22.48 -9.52
C LYS A 17 -15.44 22.84 -10.26
N LYS A 18 -16.61 22.57 -9.68
CA LYS A 18 -17.92 22.90 -10.28
C LYS A 18 -18.07 24.41 -10.53
N LYS A 19 -17.49 25.25 -9.66
CA LYS A 19 -17.56 26.72 -9.76
C LYS A 19 -16.41 27.36 -10.55
N ASN A 20 -15.44 26.57 -11.00
CA ASN A 20 -14.18 27.04 -11.61
C ASN A 20 -13.50 28.20 -10.86
N ASN A 21 -13.49 28.15 -9.52
CA ASN A 21 -12.98 29.25 -8.69
C ASN A 21 -12.04 28.72 -7.62
N PHE A 22 -10.92 28.17 -8.07
CA PHE A 22 -9.93 27.57 -7.21
C PHE A 22 -8.73 28.51 -7.05
N LYS A 23 -8.39 28.90 -5.82
CA LYS A 23 -7.23 29.75 -5.50
C LYS A 23 -6.31 29.00 -4.54
N TYR A 24 -5.02 28.89 -4.88
CA TYR A 24 -4.03 28.19 -4.05
C TYR A 24 -3.13 29.18 -3.29
N TRP A 25 -2.68 28.75 -2.11
CA TRP A 25 -1.58 29.37 -1.36
C TRP A 25 -0.48 28.34 -1.15
N PHE A 26 0.75 28.70 -1.53
CA PHE A 26 1.86 27.76 -1.72
C PHE A 26 2.69 27.42 -0.49
N LEU A 27 2.38 27.99 0.68
CA LEU A 27 3.23 27.77 1.86
C LEU A 27 3.34 26.29 2.30
N GLN A 28 2.59 25.36 1.69
CA GLN A 28 2.53 23.97 2.13
C GLN A 28 2.48 22.90 1.05
N LEU A 29 2.78 23.23 -0.20
CA LEU A 29 3.08 22.16 -1.15
C LEU A 29 4.47 21.64 -0.81
N SER A 30 4.57 20.34 -0.55
CA SER A 30 5.80 19.65 -0.13
C SER A 30 6.91 19.62 -1.20
N ALA A 31 6.85 20.52 -2.17
CA ALA A 31 7.83 20.73 -3.22
C ALA A 31 8.68 21.94 -2.83
N TYR A 32 9.96 21.68 -2.56
CA TYR A 32 10.95 22.71 -2.20
C TYR A 32 11.03 23.82 -3.26
N GLU A 33 10.77 23.46 -4.51
CA GLU A 33 10.81 24.34 -5.68
C GLU A 33 9.73 25.44 -5.66
N MET A 34 8.79 25.42 -4.71
CA MET A 34 7.65 26.34 -4.64
C MET A 34 7.68 27.26 -3.41
N GLU A 35 8.71 27.16 -2.58
CA GLU A 35 8.88 28.04 -1.42
C GLU A 35 9.02 29.49 -1.88
N GLY A 36 8.15 30.37 -1.37
CA GLY A 36 8.16 31.82 -1.67
C GLY A 36 7.34 32.27 -2.90
N MET A 37 6.65 31.38 -3.61
CA MET A 37 5.82 31.78 -4.76
C MET A 37 4.52 32.52 -4.37
N PRO A 38 4.06 33.52 -5.17
CA PRO A 38 2.83 34.28 -4.89
C PRO A 38 1.54 33.49 -5.14
N PHE A 39 0.40 34.04 -4.71
CA PHE A 39 -0.91 33.49 -5.02
C PHE A 39 -1.14 33.40 -6.53
N PHE A 40 -1.80 32.33 -6.96
CA PHE A 40 -2.31 32.21 -8.32
C PHE A 40 -3.68 31.54 -8.31
N LYS A 41 -4.47 31.83 -9.35
CA LYS A 41 -5.78 31.24 -9.57
C LYS A 41 -5.60 30.01 -10.47
N PHE A 42 -6.17 28.89 -10.08
CA PHE A 42 -6.25 27.70 -10.92
C PHE A 42 -7.54 27.75 -11.73
N ASP A 43 -7.40 27.64 -13.05
CA ASP A 43 -8.52 27.58 -13.99
C ASP A 43 -8.66 26.15 -14.52
N PHE A 44 -9.72 25.44 -14.10
CA PHE A 44 -10.00 24.09 -14.57
C PHE A 44 -10.43 24.02 -16.04
N THR A 45 -10.73 25.16 -16.66
CA THR A 45 -11.15 25.25 -18.06
C THR A 45 -10.03 25.65 -19.00
N ASP A 46 -8.83 25.97 -18.49
CA ASP A 46 -7.70 26.33 -19.33
C ASP A 46 -7.29 25.12 -20.21
N PRO A 47 -7.34 25.26 -21.55
CA PRO A 47 -7.03 24.20 -22.50
C PRO A 47 -5.64 23.59 -22.30
N ALA A 48 -4.67 24.36 -21.79
CA ALA A 48 -3.31 23.90 -21.52
C ALA A 48 -3.29 22.68 -20.58
N PHE A 49 -4.26 22.57 -19.68
CA PHE A 49 -4.37 21.48 -18.71
C PHE A 49 -5.11 20.24 -19.24
N SER A 50 -5.83 20.36 -20.35
CA SER A 50 -6.71 19.31 -20.86
C SER A 50 -6.00 18.25 -21.73
N SER A 51 -4.85 18.58 -22.35
CA SER A 51 -4.22 17.68 -23.32
C SER A 51 -2.69 17.65 -23.27
N ILE A 52 -2.03 18.79 -23.09
CA ILE A 52 -0.56 18.88 -23.17
C ILE A 52 0.07 18.37 -21.86
N VAL A 53 -0.35 18.91 -20.70
CA VAL A 53 0.27 18.57 -19.41
C VAL A 53 -0.02 17.11 -18.98
N GLN A 54 -1.16 16.55 -19.35
CA GLN A 54 -1.54 15.18 -18.98
C GLN A 54 -0.83 14.10 -19.82
N LYS A 55 -0.54 14.38 -21.08
CA LYS A 55 0.02 13.39 -22.02
C LYS A 55 1.54 13.45 -22.17
N THR A 56 2.17 14.51 -21.68
CA THR A 56 3.61 14.66 -21.83
C THR A 56 4.32 13.81 -20.78
N ASP A 57 5.02 12.78 -21.25
CA ASP A 57 6.02 12.06 -20.44
C ASP A 57 7.21 12.98 -20.22
N PHE A 58 7.11 13.81 -19.18
CA PHE A 58 8.28 14.47 -18.64
C PHE A 58 9.07 13.41 -17.89
N LEU A 59 9.96 12.73 -18.62
CA LEU A 59 11.13 12.07 -18.03
C LEU A 59 11.74 13.07 -17.05
N TRP A 60 12.08 12.61 -15.85
CA TRP A 60 12.83 13.41 -14.88
C TRP A 60 14.17 13.79 -15.52
N ARG A 61 14.19 14.91 -16.25
CA ARG A 61 15.44 15.53 -16.68
C ARG A 61 16.06 16.16 -15.45
N ALA A 62 17.39 16.15 -15.40
CA ALA A 62 18.11 16.89 -14.38
C ALA A 62 17.58 18.34 -14.37
N PRO A 63 17.39 18.95 -13.18
CA PRO A 63 16.79 20.28 -13.02
C PRO A 63 17.40 21.40 -13.87
N ASP A 64 18.60 21.20 -14.40
CA ASP A 64 19.45 22.24 -14.98
C ASP A 64 19.05 22.66 -16.42
N ASP A 65 18.21 21.89 -17.13
CA ASP A 65 17.93 22.11 -18.57
C ASP A 65 16.52 22.59 -18.91
N ASP A 66 15.62 22.76 -17.93
CA ASP A 66 14.26 23.25 -18.19
C ASP A 66 14.16 24.75 -17.86
N PRO A 67 13.84 25.64 -18.81
CA PRO A 67 13.65 27.06 -18.53
C PRO A 67 12.38 27.38 -17.72
N ASN A 68 11.47 26.41 -17.51
CA ASN A 68 10.25 26.56 -16.70
C ASN A 68 9.90 25.30 -15.85
N PRO A 69 10.84 24.72 -15.07
CA PRO A 69 10.63 23.44 -14.41
C PRO A 69 9.59 23.54 -13.30
N ALA A 70 9.59 24.65 -12.55
CA ALA A 70 8.74 24.84 -11.40
C ALA A 70 7.26 24.97 -11.79
N HIS A 71 6.94 25.74 -12.84
CA HIS A 71 5.55 25.97 -13.27
C HIS A 71 4.89 24.70 -13.83
N LEU A 72 5.59 23.97 -14.71
CA LEU A 72 5.04 22.74 -15.31
C LEU A 72 4.95 21.59 -14.30
N SER A 73 6.00 21.37 -13.49
CA SER A 73 5.99 20.35 -12.43
C SER A 73 4.91 20.64 -11.41
N PHE A 74 4.69 21.92 -11.09
CA PHE A 74 3.61 22.35 -10.23
C PHE A 74 2.23 22.04 -10.80
N HIS A 75 1.95 22.46 -12.03
CA HIS A 75 0.66 22.20 -12.67
C HIS A 75 0.40 20.71 -12.81
N ARG A 76 1.44 19.92 -13.10
CA ARG A 76 1.35 18.45 -13.10
C ARG A 76 1.01 17.91 -11.72
N LEU A 77 1.69 18.39 -10.66
CA LEU A 77 1.41 17.98 -9.29
C LEU A 77 -0.04 18.32 -8.93
N LEU A 78 -0.52 19.52 -9.25
CA LEU A 78 -1.89 19.92 -9.02
C LEU A 78 -2.88 19.10 -9.81
N ILE A 79 -2.71 18.97 -11.13
CA ILE A 79 -3.58 18.13 -11.95
C ILE A 79 -3.62 16.73 -11.34
N LYS A 80 -2.47 16.14 -11.02
CA LYS A 80 -2.42 14.81 -10.40
C LYS A 80 -3.18 14.74 -9.07
N GLN A 81 -2.94 15.72 -8.19
CA GLN A 81 -3.63 15.82 -6.89
C GLN A 81 -5.13 16.11 -7.04
N LEU A 82 -5.57 16.71 -8.13
CA LEU A 82 -6.96 17.15 -8.28
C LEU A 82 -7.79 16.19 -9.13
N THR A 83 -7.20 15.56 -10.14
CA THR A 83 -7.94 14.81 -11.15
C THR A 83 -7.66 13.30 -11.15
N THR A 84 -6.49 12.85 -10.69
CA THR A 84 -6.07 11.44 -10.86
C THR A 84 -5.72 10.71 -9.56
N GLN A 85 -6.27 11.13 -8.42
CA GLN A 85 -6.08 10.38 -7.18
C GLN A 85 -6.82 9.05 -7.20
N THR A 86 -6.08 7.99 -6.89
CA THR A 86 -6.67 6.66 -6.66
C THR A 86 -7.49 6.65 -5.36
N PHE A 87 -8.37 5.65 -5.22
CA PHE A 87 -9.11 5.42 -3.96
C PHE A 87 -8.17 5.32 -2.75
N PHE A 88 -7.04 4.62 -2.89
CA PHE A 88 -6.04 4.50 -1.82
C PHE A 88 -5.37 5.82 -1.49
N GLU A 89 -4.99 6.62 -2.49
CA GLU A 89 -4.40 7.94 -2.25
C GLU A 89 -5.36 8.84 -1.48
N MET A 90 -6.62 8.91 -1.91
CA MET A 90 -7.63 9.70 -1.21
C MET A 90 -7.80 9.21 0.23
N MET A 91 -7.93 7.89 0.43
CA MET A 91 -8.17 7.30 1.75
C MET A 91 -6.96 7.47 2.68
N LEU A 92 -5.74 7.25 2.19
CA LEU A 92 -4.55 7.10 3.04
C LEU A 92 -3.62 8.31 3.05
N LYS A 93 -3.70 9.22 2.07
CA LYS A 93 -2.87 10.45 2.02
C LYS A 93 -3.60 11.73 2.38
N SER A 94 -4.94 11.74 2.34
CA SER A 94 -5.68 12.95 2.71
C SER A 94 -5.32 13.38 4.14
N LYS A 95 -5.45 14.67 4.46
CA LYS A 95 -5.27 15.16 5.84
C LYS A 95 -6.62 15.64 6.39
N ALA A 96 -7.60 14.74 6.36
CA ALA A 96 -8.88 15.00 7.00
C ALA A 96 -8.69 15.25 8.50
N SER A 97 -9.47 16.18 9.08
CA SER A 97 -9.35 16.54 10.49
C SER A 97 -9.62 15.35 11.41
N LYS A 98 -10.57 14.48 11.05
CA LYS A 98 -10.76 13.17 11.66
C LYS A 98 -10.51 12.06 10.65
N ASN A 99 -10.08 10.91 11.15
CA ASN A 99 -9.86 9.74 10.28
C ASN A 99 -11.17 9.16 9.73
N GLU A 100 -12.28 9.25 10.46
CA GLU A 100 -13.60 8.85 9.96
C GLU A 100 -14.10 9.71 8.78
N ASP A 101 -13.76 11.00 8.74
CA ASP A 101 -14.21 11.94 7.69
C ASP A 101 -13.74 11.52 6.30
N ARG A 102 -12.60 10.80 6.22
CA ARG A 102 -12.09 10.19 4.99
C ARG A 102 -13.16 9.29 4.36
N PHE A 103 -13.80 8.44 5.16
CA PHE A 103 -14.82 7.51 4.68
C PHE A 103 -16.09 8.23 4.25
N TYR A 104 -16.56 9.22 5.02
CA TYR A 104 -17.73 10.01 4.64
C TYR A 104 -17.53 10.75 3.32
N ALA A 105 -16.32 11.26 3.07
CA ALA A 105 -16.01 12.00 1.86
C ALA A 105 -15.79 11.10 0.63
N ILE A 106 -15.14 9.95 0.82
CA ILE A 106 -14.59 9.14 -0.28
C ILE A 106 -15.49 7.98 -0.67
N LEU A 107 -16.12 7.29 0.30
CA LEU A 107 -16.97 6.13 -0.02
C LEU A 107 -18.06 6.45 -1.04
N PRO A 108 -18.82 7.57 -0.95
CA PRO A 108 -19.86 7.91 -1.93
C PRO A 108 -19.37 8.01 -3.38
N GLN A 109 -18.08 8.28 -3.58
CA GLN A 109 -17.44 8.47 -4.87
C GLN A 109 -16.75 7.19 -5.39
N SER A 110 -16.77 6.12 -4.61
CA SER A 110 -16.06 4.87 -4.90
C SER A 110 -17.03 3.72 -5.21
N LYS A 111 -16.48 2.59 -5.67
CA LYS A 111 -17.24 1.33 -5.79
C LYS A 111 -17.78 0.80 -4.44
N TYR A 112 -17.28 1.33 -3.32
CA TYR A 112 -17.68 0.95 -1.96
C TYR A 112 -18.79 1.83 -1.36
N LYS A 113 -19.49 2.64 -2.18
CA LYS A 113 -20.56 3.55 -1.73
C LYS A 113 -21.65 2.89 -0.88
N SER A 114 -21.92 1.60 -1.07
CA SER A 114 -22.92 0.85 -0.29
C SER A 114 -22.57 0.71 1.19
N LYS A 115 -21.30 0.94 1.57
CA LYS A 115 -20.82 0.87 2.95
C LYS A 115 -20.97 2.21 3.70
N PHE A 116 -21.33 3.29 3.01
CA PHE A 116 -21.41 4.64 3.58
C PHE A 116 -22.28 4.74 4.83
N ASN A 117 -23.46 4.12 4.85
CA ASN A 117 -24.39 4.20 5.97
C ASN A 117 -23.87 3.52 7.25
N GLN A 118 -22.77 2.78 7.18
CA GLN A 118 -22.21 2.03 8.32
C GLN A 118 -21.07 2.80 9.02
N VAL A 119 -20.56 3.88 8.40
CA VAL A 119 -19.35 4.59 8.85
C VAL A 119 -19.45 5.05 10.31
N GLY A 120 -20.61 5.55 10.72
CA GLY A 120 -20.85 6.05 12.08
C GLY A 120 -20.65 5.02 13.20
N HIS A 121 -20.63 3.72 12.88
CA HIS A 121 -20.45 2.65 13.87
C HIS A 121 -19.01 2.10 13.92
N TRP A 122 -18.12 2.52 13.02
CA TRP A 122 -16.81 1.90 12.84
C TRP A 122 -15.74 2.31 13.85
N LYS A 123 -15.95 3.39 14.60
CA LYS A 123 -15.00 3.92 15.60
C LYS A 123 -13.58 4.12 15.03
N ILE A 124 -13.49 4.87 13.93
CA ILE A 124 -12.22 5.14 13.23
C ILE A 124 -11.53 6.36 13.86
N ASP A 125 -10.46 6.12 14.63
CA ASP A 125 -9.75 7.16 15.38
C ASP A 125 -8.33 7.42 14.86
N ASN A 126 -7.68 6.42 14.25
CA ASN A 126 -6.29 6.49 13.78
C ASN A 126 -6.10 5.82 12.40
N MET A 127 -4.92 5.98 11.78
CA MET A 127 -4.63 5.40 10.46
C MET A 127 -4.58 3.86 10.44
N VAL A 128 -4.28 3.22 11.57
CA VAL A 128 -4.35 1.75 11.69
C VAL A 128 -5.80 1.30 11.58
N SER A 129 -6.73 1.95 12.29
CA SER A 129 -8.17 1.68 12.20
C SER A 129 -8.73 1.92 10.79
N VAL A 130 -8.23 2.95 10.07
CA VAL A 130 -8.58 3.20 8.66
C VAL A 130 -8.21 1.99 7.81
N LYS A 131 -6.97 1.50 7.89
CA LYS A 131 -6.51 0.38 7.06
C LYS A 131 -7.17 -0.95 7.43
N LEU A 132 -7.37 -1.23 8.72
CA LEU A 132 -8.13 -2.40 9.17
C LEU A 132 -9.53 -2.39 8.57
N LYS A 133 -10.21 -1.24 8.62
CA LYS A 133 -11.54 -1.11 8.04
C LYS A 133 -11.53 -1.26 6.52
N LEU A 134 -10.50 -0.76 5.83
CA LEU A 134 -10.32 -1.01 4.40
C LEU A 134 -10.18 -2.51 4.10
N PHE A 135 -9.36 -3.26 4.85
CA PHE A 135 -9.25 -4.71 4.68
C PHE A 135 -10.56 -5.47 4.95
N GLU A 136 -11.45 -4.91 5.75
CA GLU A 136 -12.78 -5.47 6.00
C GLU A 136 -13.74 -5.23 4.83
N ILE A 137 -13.80 -4.02 4.29
CA ILE A 137 -14.85 -3.62 3.33
C ILE A 137 -14.47 -3.77 1.86
N MET A 138 -13.17 -3.83 1.54
CA MET A 138 -12.68 -3.87 0.16
C MET A 138 -12.91 -5.23 -0.50
N ASP A 139 -12.88 -5.24 -1.83
CA ASP A 139 -12.79 -6.49 -2.59
C ASP A 139 -11.38 -7.10 -2.50
N THR A 140 -11.27 -8.35 -2.95
CA THR A 140 -10.03 -9.12 -2.89
C THR A 140 -8.87 -8.42 -3.60
N ASN A 141 -9.10 -7.80 -4.76
CA ASN A 141 -8.04 -7.17 -5.54
C ASN A 141 -7.47 -5.94 -4.84
N ASP A 142 -8.34 -5.10 -4.30
CA ASP A 142 -7.92 -3.91 -3.55
C ASP A 142 -7.23 -4.30 -2.24
N LYS A 143 -7.65 -5.37 -1.56
CA LYS A 143 -6.92 -5.91 -0.39
C LYS A 143 -5.49 -6.30 -0.75
N TRP A 144 -5.29 -6.98 -1.89
CA TRP A 144 -3.94 -7.32 -2.36
C TRP A 144 -3.12 -6.07 -2.65
N ASN A 145 -3.66 -5.10 -3.38
CA ASN A 145 -2.96 -3.85 -3.66
C ASN A 145 -2.53 -3.16 -2.36
N LEU A 146 -3.40 -3.08 -1.35
CA LEU A 146 -3.06 -2.48 -0.07
C LEU A 146 -1.96 -3.24 0.68
N LEU A 147 -2.04 -4.59 0.70
CA LEU A 147 -1.03 -5.42 1.36
C LEU A 147 0.34 -5.27 0.69
N PHE A 148 0.40 -5.35 -0.64
CA PHE A 148 1.67 -5.27 -1.37
C PHE A 148 2.28 -3.87 -1.31
N MET A 149 1.47 -2.81 -1.40
CA MET A 149 1.94 -1.45 -1.14
C MET A 149 2.50 -1.29 0.28
N SER A 150 1.86 -1.90 1.27
CA SER A 150 2.32 -1.84 2.68
C SER A 150 3.59 -2.66 2.93
N GLY A 151 3.77 -3.76 2.19
CA GLY A 151 4.93 -4.66 2.28
C GLY A 151 6.09 -4.32 1.36
N HIS A 152 5.98 -3.27 0.56
CA HIS A 152 7.02 -2.86 -0.38
C HIS A 152 8.33 -2.48 0.34
N GLU A 153 9.49 -2.77 -0.26
CA GLU A 153 10.81 -2.50 0.35
C GLU A 153 11.11 -1.00 0.62
N HIS A 154 10.43 -0.12 -0.10
CA HIS A 154 10.52 1.33 0.13
C HIS A 154 9.45 1.86 1.11
N SER A 155 8.46 1.04 1.45
CA SER A 155 7.51 1.39 2.49
C SER A 155 8.17 1.28 3.87
N THR A 156 7.89 2.26 4.73
CA THR A 156 8.48 2.26 6.07
C THR A 156 7.65 1.37 6.96
N ASN A 157 8.09 0.12 7.07
CA ASN A 157 7.60 -0.81 8.08
C ASN A 157 8.65 -0.89 9.18
N THR A 158 8.30 -0.42 10.37
CA THR A 158 9.21 -0.43 11.51
C THR A 158 9.26 -1.79 12.19
N TYR A 159 8.42 -2.78 11.81
CA TYR A 159 8.24 -4.11 12.44
C TYR A 159 8.02 -4.10 13.97
N GLN A 160 8.00 -2.91 14.57
CA GLN A 160 7.85 -2.61 15.98
C GLN A 160 6.37 -2.43 16.35
N VAL A 161 5.50 -2.22 15.36
CA VAL A 161 4.07 -1.97 15.57
C VAL A 161 3.26 -3.01 14.81
N LEU A 162 2.43 -3.73 15.55
CA LEU A 162 1.47 -4.69 15.00
C LEU A 162 0.07 -4.06 14.90
N PRO A 163 -0.75 -4.42 13.92
CA PRO A 163 -0.41 -5.28 12.80
C PRO A 163 0.50 -4.59 11.77
N THR A 164 1.56 -5.26 11.30
CA THR A 164 2.58 -4.65 10.43
C THR A 164 2.02 -4.17 9.09
N PHE A 165 1.00 -4.87 8.57
CA PHE A 165 0.31 -4.49 7.33
C PHE A 165 -0.55 -3.23 7.47
N CYS A 166 -0.89 -2.80 8.70
CA CYS A 166 -1.54 -1.52 8.93
C CYS A 166 -0.58 -0.43 9.42
N ALA A 167 0.48 -0.79 10.15
CA ALA A 167 1.41 0.20 10.68
C ALA A 167 2.35 0.81 9.62
N SER A 168 2.59 0.12 8.51
CA SER A 168 3.53 0.56 7.46
C SER A 168 3.15 1.89 6.78
N ASN A 169 4.07 2.83 6.55
CA ASN A 169 3.77 3.95 5.65
C ASN A 169 4.09 3.57 4.21
N ILE A 170 3.08 3.68 3.34
CA ILE A 170 3.16 3.31 1.93
C ILE A 170 4.06 4.28 1.17
N ASP A 171 5.00 3.76 0.38
CA ASP A 171 5.70 4.54 -0.64
C ASP A 171 4.81 4.77 -1.87
N TRP A 172 4.29 5.98 -1.99
CA TRP A 172 3.39 6.38 -3.07
C TRP A 172 4.05 6.53 -4.43
N LYS A 173 5.39 6.53 -4.51
CA LYS A 173 6.08 6.52 -5.80
C LYS A 173 5.80 5.25 -6.61
N ILE A 174 5.40 4.18 -5.92
CA ILE A 174 5.29 2.83 -6.48
C ILE A 174 3.83 2.37 -6.55
N ALA A 175 2.92 3.09 -5.87
CA ALA A 175 1.48 2.85 -5.94
C ALA A 175 0.94 2.79 -7.38
N SER A 176 1.51 3.57 -8.31
CA SER A 176 1.14 3.54 -9.72
C SER A 176 1.49 2.24 -10.44
N ALA A 177 2.44 1.45 -9.94
CA ALA A 177 2.83 0.16 -10.52
C ALA A 177 1.83 -0.97 -10.21
N PHE A 178 0.87 -0.75 -9.30
CA PHE A 178 -0.08 -1.78 -8.86
C PHE A 178 -1.38 -1.86 -9.69
N GLY A 179 -1.41 -1.24 -10.88
CA GLY A 179 -2.61 -1.16 -11.73
C GLY A 179 -2.84 -2.32 -12.69
N ASP A 180 -1.85 -3.19 -12.90
CA ASP A 180 -1.90 -4.16 -13.99
C ASP A 180 -2.76 -5.39 -13.70
N THR A 181 -3.43 -5.87 -14.75
CA THR A 181 -4.29 -7.05 -14.74
C THR A 181 -3.50 -8.30 -15.12
N TYR A 182 -2.60 -8.74 -14.26
CA TYR A 182 -1.97 -10.06 -14.41
C TYR A 182 -2.69 -11.12 -13.56
N PRO A 183 -2.64 -12.41 -13.93
CA PRO A 183 -3.11 -13.49 -13.08
C PRO A 183 -2.44 -13.40 -11.71
N GLY A 184 -3.25 -13.41 -10.64
CA GLY A 184 -2.75 -13.34 -9.28
C GLY A 184 -2.17 -14.67 -8.80
N ASN A 185 -1.15 -14.62 -7.95
CA ASN A 185 -0.57 -15.77 -7.23
C ASN A 185 -1.48 -16.27 -6.08
N PHE A 186 -2.79 -16.00 -6.13
CA PHE A 186 -3.70 -16.27 -5.04
C PHE A 186 -4.94 -16.96 -5.60
N SER A 187 -5.23 -18.15 -5.08
CA SER A 187 -6.37 -18.94 -5.53
C SER A 187 -7.68 -18.30 -5.05
N VAL A 188 -8.42 -17.71 -5.99
CA VAL A 188 -9.80 -17.24 -5.74
C VAL A 188 -10.79 -18.42 -5.72
N HIS A 189 -10.39 -19.59 -6.24
CA HIS A 189 -11.24 -20.75 -6.42
C HIS A 189 -11.04 -21.80 -5.33
N ASN A 190 -11.88 -21.76 -4.30
CA ASN A 190 -12.31 -22.98 -3.62
C ASN A 190 -13.61 -23.44 -4.30
N ASN A 191 -13.47 -24.26 -5.34
CA ASN A 191 -14.59 -24.73 -6.18
C ASN A 191 -15.59 -25.67 -5.49
N ASN A 192 -15.43 -25.94 -4.19
CA ASN A 192 -16.27 -26.89 -3.45
C ASN A 192 -17.10 -26.25 -2.33
N SER A 193 -17.20 -24.92 -2.26
CA SER A 193 -18.09 -24.25 -1.32
C SER A 193 -19.24 -23.57 -2.05
N ASP A 194 -20.35 -24.30 -2.23
CA ASP A 194 -21.63 -23.77 -2.71
C ASP A 194 -22.21 -22.67 -1.79
N ASN A 195 -21.59 -22.42 -0.63
CA ASN A 195 -22.02 -21.40 0.32
C ASN A 195 -20.84 -20.50 0.74
N GLY A 196 -20.71 -19.36 0.06
CA GLY A 196 -19.95 -18.21 0.56
C GLY A 196 -18.57 -18.03 -0.07
N SER A 197 -18.37 -16.85 -0.66
CA SER A 197 -17.10 -16.39 -1.22
C SER A 197 -15.94 -16.51 -0.23
N SER A 198 -15.20 -17.61 -0.31
CA SER A 198 -13.90 -17.74 0.35
C SER A 198 -12.91 -16.80 -0.33
N SER A 199 -12.71 -15.61 0.23
CA SER A 199 -11.67 -14.68 -0.24
C SER A 199 -10.30 -15.25 0.10
N ALA A 200 -9.36 -15.18 -0.84
CA ALA A 200 -7.97 -15.61 -0.64
C ALA A 200 -7.19 -14.76 0.40
N ILE A 201 -7.79 -13.66 0.85
CA ILE A 201 -7.29 -12.77 1.90
C ILE A 201 -8.44 -12.38 2.84
N THR A 202 -8.35 -12.81 4.09
CA THR A 202 -9.35 -12.50 5.12
C THR A 202 -8.72 -11.79 6.30
N LEU A 203 -9.39 -10.75 6.79
CA LEU A 203 -9.03 -10.10 8.04
C LEU A 203 -9.67 -10.87 9.18
N GLN A 204 -8.86 -11.24 10.16
CA GLN A 204 -9.25 -12.01 11.33
C GLN A 204 -8.81 -11.29 12.60
N TYR A 205 -9.44 -11.63 13.72
CA TYR A 205 -9.08 -11.10 15.04
C TYR A 205 -8.73 -12.26 15.99
N ASN A 206 -7.50 -12.23 16.51
CA ASN A 206 -7.06 -13.16 17.53
C ASN A 206 -7.38 -12.57 18.90
N SER A 207 -8.40 -13.11 19.58
CA SER A 207 -8.83 -12.63 20.90
C SER A 207 -7.77 -12.83 21.98
N ASN A 208 -6.96 -13.90 21.89
CA ASN A 208 -5.91 -14.22 22.87
C ASN A 208 -4.76 -13.20 22.79
N LEU A 209 -4.34 -12.85 21.58
CA LEU A 209 -3.31 -11.84 21.35
C LEU A 209 -3.86 -10.41 21.36
N ARG A 210 -5.19 -10.26 21.24
CA ARG A 210 -5.88 -8.99 20.99
C ARG A 210 -5.36 -8.26 19.75
N LEU A 211 -4.96 -9.02 18.74
CA LEU A 211 -4.37 -8.51 17.51
C LEU A 211 -5.19 -8.95 16.30
N TYR A 212 -5.29 -8.06 15.32
CA TYR A 212 -5.76 -8.41 13.99
C TYR A 212 -4.65 -9.11 13.21
N TYR A 213 -5.04 -9.99 12.30
CA TYR A 213 -4.13 -10.59 11.33
C TYR A 213 -4.83 -10.77 9.98
N LEU A 214 -4.06 -10.74 8.90
CA LEU A 214 -4.50 -11.16 7.57
C LEU A 214 -4.14 -12.62 7.37
N GLN A 215 -5.14 -13.45 7.13
CA GLN A 215 -4.94 -14.82 6.70
C GLN A 215 -4.94 -14.88 5.17
N LEU A 216 -3.88 -15.46 4.61
CA LEU A 216 -3.70 -15.61 3.17
C LEU A 216 -3.24 -17.00 2.76
N SER A 217 -3.58 -17.40 1.55
CA SER A 217 -3.19 -18.67 0.92
C SER A 217 -2.64 -18.41 -0.48
N PRO A 218 -1.32 -18.21 -0.65
CA PRO A 218 -0.72 -18.06 -1.96
C PRO A 218 -0.71 -19.41 -2.69
N ARG A 219 -0.63 -19.41 -4.02
CA ARG A 219 -0.42 -20.63 -4.83
C ARG A 219 1.03 -21.09 -4.77
N GLU A 220 1.95 -20.14 -4.83
CA GLU A 220 3.38 -20.38 -4.73
C GLU A 220 4.05 -19.37 -3.81
N TYR A 221 5.12 -19.80 -3.17
CA TYR A 221 5.95 -18.95 -2.34
C TYR A 221 7.41 -19.40 -2.42
N TYR A 222 8.29 -18.50 -2.03
CA TYR A 222 9.72 -18.74 -2.01
C TYR A 222 10.18 -18.71 -0.56
N MET A 223 10.92 -19.73 -0.12
CA MET A 223 11.48 -19.80 1.22
C MET A 223 12.99 -19.64 1.13
N ARG A 224 13.59 -18.82 1.97
CA ARG A 224 15.05 -18.72 1.99
C ARG A 224 15.69 -20.03 2.50
N LYS A 225 16.69 -20.54 1.79
CA LYS A 225 17.43 -21.79 2.11
C LYS A 225 18.13 -21.73 3.46
N THR A 226 18.74 -20.59 3.77
CA THR A 226 19.42 -20.39 5.04
C THR A 226 18.40 -19.97 6.09
N THR A 227 18.27 -20.78 7.14
CA THR A 227 17.65 -20.34 8.38
C THR A 227 18.41 -19.13 8.91
N PHE A 228 17.71 -18.26 9.63
CA PHE A 228 18.22 -17.02 10.23
C PHE A 228 19.38 -17.30 11.22
N CYS A 229 20.57 -17.62 10.72
CA CYS A 229 21.76 -17.97 11.49
C CYS A 229 22.82 -16.88 11.35
N GLY A 230 22.86 -16.01 12.36
CA GLY A 230 24.04 -15.26 12.84
C GLY A 230 24.66 -14.20 11.94
N ASN A 231 25.05 -14.55 10.72
CA ASN A 231 26.08 -13.79 9.99
C ASN A 231 25.57 -13.12 8.71
N ASP A 232 24.43 -13.56 8.15
CA ASP A 232 23.91 -13.07 6.86
C ASP A 232 23.21 -11.70 6.94
N LEU A 233 22.92 -11.24 8.16
CA LEU A 233 22.23 -9.99 8.43
C LEU A 233 22.91 -9.38 9.65
N SER A 234 23.62 -8.27 9.47
CA SER A 234 24.19 -7.51 10.60
C SER A 234 23.15 -7.21 11.68
N ASP A 235 21.87 -7.17 11.31
CA ASP A 235 20.76 -6.79 12.18
C ASP A 235 19.87 -8.00 12.59
N ALA A 236 20.19 -9.22 12.15
CA ALA A 236 19.36 -10.39 12.45
C ALA A 236 19.16 -10.67 13.94
N PRO A 237 20.22 -10.63 14.78
CA PRO A 237 20.07 -10.83 16.22
C PRO A 237 19.16 -9.78 16.86
N LEU A 238 19.21 -8.54 16.36
CA LEU A 238 18.40 -7.42 16.85
C LEU A 238 16.92 -7.58 16.53
N GLN A 239 16.58 -8.29 15.45
CA GLN A 239 15.18 -8.48 15.03
C GLN A 239 14.53 -9.75 15.63
N LYS A 240 15.32 -10.78 15.96
CA LYS A 240 14.79 -12.05 16.47
C LYS A 240 14.07 -11.90 17.82
N ALA A 241 14.68 -11.21 18.78
CA ALA A 241 14.09 -11.07 20.12
C ALA A 241 12.79 -10.24 20.11
N PRO A 242 12.71 -9.07 19.43
CA PRO A 242 11.45 -8.36 19.27
C PRO A 242 10.37 -9.22 18.58
N LEU A 243 10.72 -9.95 17.52
CA LEU A 243 9.77 -10.82 16.82
C LEU A 243 9.21 -11.91 17.74
N GLN A 244 10.09 -12.58 18.50
CA GLN A 244 9.68 -13.60 19.46
C GLN A 244 8.78 -13.03 20.57
N ASN A 245 9.11 -11.84 21.07
CA ASN A 245 8.34 -11.18 22.12
C ASN A 245 6.97 -10.68 21.62
N TYR A 246 6.92 -9.98 20.48
CA TYR A 246 5.68 -9.39 19.96
C TYR A 246 4.70 -10.43 19.47
N LEU A 247 5.17 -11.45 18.77
CA LEU A 247 4.31 -12.52 18.27
C LEU A 247 4.12 -13.65 19.28
N GLN A 248 4.81 -13.66 20.42
CA GLN A 248 4.83 -14.79 21.35
C GLN A 248 5.19 -16.09 20.59
N ILE A 249 6.27 -16.03 19.82
CA ILE A 249 6.85 -17.21 19.15
C ILE A 249 7.78 -17.89 20.16
N GLY A 250 7.75 -19.23 20.20
CA GLY A 250 8.59 -20.00 21.09
C GLY A 250 10.08 -19.65 20.93
N LYS A 251 10.82 -19.60 22.05
CA LYS A 251 12.27 -19.30 22.03
C LYS A 251 13.06 -20.29 21.15
N HIS A 252 12.56 -21.52 21.05
CA HIS A 252 13.14 -22.62 20.27
C HIS A 252 12.57 -22.74 18.86
N SER A 253 11.60 -21.90 18.49
CA SER A 253 10.97 -21.98 17.19
C SER A 253 11.89 -21.44 16.10
N THR A 254 11.91 -22.16 14.98
CA THR A 254 12.70 -21.78 13.82
C THR A 254 12.05 -20.58 13.14
N ILE A 255 12.85 -19.55 12.88
CA ILE A 255 12.41 -18.37 12.14
C ILE A 255 12.76 -18.56 10.66
N HIS A 256 11.76 -18.35 9.82
CA HIS A 256 11.83 -18.46 8.37
C HIS A 256 11.60 -17.10 7.73
N VAL A 257 12.19 -16.92 6.55
CA VAL A 257 11.91 -15.80 5.66
C VAL A 257 11.25 -16.35 4.41
N VAL A 258 10.08 -15.82 4.08
CA VAL A 258 9.31 -16.22 2.90
C VAL A 258 9.04 -15.00 2.02
N ARG A 259 9.02 -15.18 0.71
CA ARG A 259 8.69 -14.16 -0.27
C ARG A 259 7.46 -14.60 -1.06
N PHE A 260 6.55 -13.65 -1.28
CA PHE A 260 5.41 -13.81 -2.18
C PHE A 260 5.49 -12.81 -3.30
N TYR A 261 5.13 -13.25 -4.49
CA TYR A 261 4.81 -12.36 -5.59
C TYR A 261 3.30 -12.14 -5.65
N LYS A 262 2.88 -10.94 -6.06
CA LYS A 262 1.47 -10.61 -6.26
C LYS A 262 0.88 -11.45 -7.39
N TYR A 263 1.67 -11.65 -8.42
CA TYR A 263 1.26 -12.25 -9.68
C TYR A 263 1.87 -13.64 -9.84
N ASP A 264 1.16 -14.49 -10.59
CA ASP A 264 1.62 -15.82 -10.99
C ASP A 264 2.75 -15.66 -12.01
N LEU A 265 3.97 -16.04 -11.61
CA LEU A 265 5.16 -15.88 -12.43
C LEU A 265 5.11 -16.73 -13.71
N ARG A 266 4.34 -17.83 -13.71
CA ARG A 266 4.20 -18.71 -14.89
C ARG A 266 3.30 -18.09 -15.95
N GLY A 267 2.34 -17.26 -15.52
CA GLY A 267 1.42 -16.55 -16.41
C GLY A 267 1.98 -15.26 -16.99
N MET A 268 3.17 -14.83 -16.54
CA MET A 268 3.79 -13.58 -16.97
C MET A 268 4.61 -13.75 -18.25
N THR A 269 4.46 -12.81 -19.18
CA THR A 269 5.29 -12.75 -20.39
C THR A 269 6.72 -12.35 -20.02
N LEU A 270 7.70 -12.91 -20.73
CA LEU A 270 9.13 -12.60 -20.55
C LEU A 270 9.48 -11.11 -20.72
N SER A 271 8.56 -10.31 -21.26
CA SER A 271 8.71 -8.87 -21.46
C SER A 271 8.58 -8.04 -20.18
N ILE A 272 8.05 -8.61 -19.10
CA ILE A 272 7.98 -7.90 -17.82
C ILE A 272 9.38 -7.81 -17.25
N GLU A 273 9.87 -6.59 -17.12
CA GLU A 273 11.19 -6.35 -16.55
C GLU A 273 11.25 -6.97 -15.14
N ARG A 274 12.33 -7.70 -14.84
CA ARG A 274 12.61 -8.25 -13.50
C ARG A 274 12.43 -7.22 -12.38
N TYR A 275 12.67 -5.95 -12.71
CA TYR A 275 12.44 -4.82 -11.83
C TYR A 275 10.98 -4.73 -11.33
N GLN A 276 10.00 -4.89 -12.21
CA GLN A 276 8.59 -4.87 -11.85
C GLN A 276 8.19 -6.07 -10.99
N LEU A 277 8.80 -7.24 -11.20
CA LEU A 277 8.56 -8.42 -10.37
C LEU A 277 8.98 -8.18 -8.92
N ASN A 278 10.15 -7.56 -8.71
CA ASN A 278 10.66 -7.26 -7.38
C ASN A 278 9.77 -6.23 -6.66
N GLN A 279 9.27 -5.22 -7.38
CA GLN A 279 8.33 -4.24 -6.84
C GLN A 279 6.97 -4.84 -6.48
N ASN A 280 6.58 -5.95 -7.10
CA ASN A 280 5.32 -6.64 -6.83
C ASN A 280 5.51 -7.85 -5.92
N SER A 281 6.49 -7.78 -5.01
CA SER A 281 6.74 -8.81 -4.02
C SER A 281 6.65 -8.27 -2.59
N ILE A 282 6.29 -9.14 -1.65
CA ILE A 282 6.42 -8.87 -0.21
C ILE A 282 7.25 -9.98 0.42
N VAL A 283 7.99 -9.60 1.46
CA VAL A 283 8.78 -10.53 2.26
C VAL A 283 8.19 -10.61 3.64
N LEU A 284 7.99 -11.82 4.14
CA LEU A 284 7.61 -12.06 5.52
C LEU A 284 8.75 -12.70 6.30
N ILE A 285 8.76 -12.43 7.59
CA ILE A 285 9.57 -13.13 8.57
C ILE A 285 8.65 -13.67 9.67
N GLY A 286 8.85 -14.92 10.07
CA GLY A 286 7.92 -15.57 11.00
C GLY A 286 8.27 -17.03 11.26
N SER A 287 7.29 -17.77 11.78
CA SER A 287 7.42 -19.20 12.06
C SER A 287 6.27 -20.00 11.46
N PHE A 288 6.61 -21.10 10.79
CA PHE A 288 5.62 -22.08 10.31
C PHE A 288 4.93 -22.80 11.45
N ALA A 289 5.66 -23.14 12.53
CA ALA A 289 5.13 -23.94 13.63
C ALA A 289 3.98 -23.22 14.36
N GLU A 290 4.11 -21.91 14.59
CA GLU A 290 3.06 -21.09 15.18
C GLU A 290 2.14 -20.41 14.16
N ASN A 291 2.51 -20.46 12.89
CA ASN A 291 1.87 -19.70 11.80
C ASN A 291 1.65 -18.23 12.19
N LYS A 292 2.74 -17.55 12.53
CA LYS A 292 2.74 -16.12 12.84
C LYS A 292 3.82 -15.44 12.02
N TRP A 293 3.42 -14.43 11.27
CA TRP A 293 4.27 -13.76 10.31
C TRP A 293 4.11 -12.25 10.43
N ILE A 294 5.16 -11.50 10.10
CA ILE A 294 5.07 -10.06 9.91
C ILE A 294 5.68 -9.67 8.57
N LEU A 295 5.27 -8.52 8.03
CA LEU A 295 5.93 -7.92 6.89
C LEU A 295 7.36 -7.50 7.30
N CYS A 296 8.33 -7.84 6.45
CA CYS A 296 9.74 -7.53 6.63
C CYS A 296 10.20 -6.60 5.51
N ASN A 297 10.79 -5.46 5.88
CA ASN A 297 11.50 -4.63 4.90
C ASN A 297 12.90 -5.21 4.69
N TYR A 298 12.95 -6.31 3.96
CA TYR A 298 14.20 -6.92 3.54
C TYR A 298 14.59 -6.35 2.19
N ARG A 299 15.70 -5.61 2.11
CA ARG A 299 16.26 -5.17 0.82
C ARG A 299 16.81 -6.39 0.10
N LEU A 300 16.08 -6.86 -0.91
CA LEU A 300 16.39 -8.04 -1.68
C LEU A 300 17.54 -7.74 -2.65
N LYS A 301 18.77 -7.55 -2.14
CA LYS A 301 19.99 -7.66 -2.95
C LYS A 301 20.46 -9.12 -3.10
N ASP A 302 19.69 -10.06 -2.56
CA ASP A 302 20.04 -11.46 -2.58
C ASP A 302 19.83 -12.07 -3.96
N ASP A 303 20.79 -12.90 -4.35
CA ASP A 303 20.71 -13.81 -5.48
C ASP A 303 19.50 -14.76 -5.33
N ASP A 304 18.74 -14.93 -6.42
CA ASP A 304 17.61 -15.85 -6.50
C ASP A 304 18.01 -17.29 -6.13
N SER A 305 19.29 -17.65 -6.27
CA SER A 305 19.84 -18.95 -5.85
C SER A 305 19.66 -19.26 -4.36
N LYS A 306 19.43 -18.25 -3.51
CA LYS A 306 19.19 -18.40 -2.05
C LYS A 306 17.76 -18.79 -1.71
N TRP A 307 16.85 -18.81 -2.68
CA TRP A 307 15.43 -19.08 -2.47
C TRP A 307 15.05 -20.46 -3.00
N ASP A 308 14.35 -21.23 -2.16
CA ASP A 308 13.66 -22.46 -2.52
C ASP A 308 12.24 -22.15 -2.94
N TYR A 309 11.93 -22.47 -4.19
CA TYR A 309 10.56 -22.44 -4.70
C TYR A 309 9.69 -23.50 -4.00
N ARG A 310 8.47 -23.13 -3.62
CA ARG A 310 7.47 -24.01 -3.01
C ARG A 310 6.11 -23.80 -3.66
N TYR A 311 5.50 -24.89 -4.08
CA TYR A 311 4.11 -24.92 -4.53
C TYR A 311 3.19 -25.24 -3.34
N ASN A 312 2.12 -24.46 -3.15
CA ASN A 312 1.29 -24.52 -1.95
C ASN A 312 -0.04 -25.27 -2.13
N ASP A 313 -0.43 -25.64 -3.35
CA ASP A 313 -1.74 -26.30 -3.57
C ASP A 313 -1.88 -27.63 -2.81
N TYR A 314 -0.78 -28.35 -2.59
CA TYR A 314 -0.81 -29.63 -1.87
C TYR A 314 -0.76 -29.48 -0.36
N SER A 315 -0.11 -28.42 0.14
CA SER A 315 0.14 -28.25 1.57
C SER A 315 -0.94 -27.43 2.26
N GLY A 316 -1.70 -26.62 1.51
CA GLY A 316 -2.75 -25.77 2.08
C GLY A 316 -2.22 -24.82 3.16
N ILE A 317 -0.96 -24.38 3.04
CA ILE A 317 -0.34 -23.54 4.06
C ILE A 317 -1.00 -22.17 4.00
N LEU A 318 -1.56 -21.79 5.14
CA LEU A 318 -2.07 -20.46 5.40
C LEU A 318 -0.98 -19.64 6.08
N PHE A 319 -0.91 -18.35 5.78
CA PHE A 319 -0.03 -17.42 6.47
C PHE A 319 -0.87 -16.41 7.22
N ASN A 320 -0.72 -16.35 8.54
CA ASN A 320 -1.34 -15.30 9.35
C ASN A 320 -0.34 -14.13 9.53
N ILE A 321 -0.50 -13.08 8.74
CA ILE A 321 0.28 -11.86 8.86
C ILE A 321 -0.30 -11.00 9.97
N TYR A 322 0.47 -10.81 11.03
CA TYR A 322 0.24 -9.82 12.08
C TYR A 322 0.85 -8.50 11.65
#